data_AF-A0A7X5L8D0-F1
#
_entry.id   AF-A0A7X5L8D0-F1
#
_cell.length_a   1.000
_cell.length_b   1.000
_cell.length_c   1.000
_cell.angle_alpha   90.00
_cell.angle_beta   90.00
_cell.angle_gamma   90.00
#
_symmetry.space_group_name_H-M   'P 1'
#
loop_
_entity.id
_entity.type
_entity.pdbx_description
1 polymer ?
#
loop_
_entity_poly.entity_id
_entity_poly.type
_entity_poly.pdbx_seq_one_letter_code
_entity_poly.pdbx_strand_id
1 'polypeptide(L)'
;MQITLQLDDKARRPIVNLNWFNGCRALIDTGSLFPIWNKNEDVLVKKLGAVLIKKNITFGGFGGETQGNLYRINFELNGLYFLDMPIVASKLIRANWSMILPATMFDGMTYEIDTVRKKLNINIEDNQPVRILRLSDDNNSNISVYLAGTYAVKADYKNV
;
A
#
# COMPACT_ATOMS: atom_id res chain seq x y z
N MET A 1 1.74 -0.81 20.54
CA MET A 1 0.46 -1.44 20.16
C MET A 1 0.73 -2.61 19.21
N GLN A 2 0.01 -3.72 19.32
CA GLN A 2 0.19 -4.86 18.41
C GLN A 2 -1.08 -5.10 17.61
N ILE A 3 -0.93 -5.27 16.30
CA ILE A 3 -1.98 -5.66 15.37
C ILE A 3 -1.61 -7.02 14.78
N THR A 4 -2.56 -7.95 14.76
CA THR A 4 -2.42 -9.23 14.06
C THR A 4 -3.56 -9.37 13.05
N LEU A 5 -3.20 -9.65 11.80
CA LEU A 5 -4.13 -9.98 10.74
C LEU A 5 -3.97 -11.45 10.33
N GLN A 6 -5.10 -12.10 10.05
CA GLN A 6 -5.10 -13.45 9.47
C GLN A 6 -4.83 -13.37 7.96
N LEU A 7 -3.85 -14.14 7.51
CA LEU A 7 -3.59 -14.35 6.08
C LEU A 7 -4.56 -15.41 5.53
N ASP A 8 -4.80 -15.39 4.23
CA ASP A 8 -5.58 -16.39 3.51
C ASP A 8 -4.88 -17.76 3.61
N ASP A 9 -5.48 -18.67 4.38
CA ASP A 9 -4.94 -20.00 4.66
C ASP A 9 -4.72 -20.84 3.40
N LYS A 10 -5.48 -20.56 2.33
CA LYS A 10 -5.39 -21.27 1.06
C LYS A 10 -4.36 -20.65 0.12
N ALA A 11 -3.92 -19.43 0.38
CA ALA A 11 -2.94 -18.75 -0.45
C ALA A 11 -1.51 -19.16 -0.07
N ARG A 12 -0.69 -19.41 -1.09
CA ARG A 12 0.78 -19.53 -0.92
C ARG A 12 1.44 -18.18 -0.63
N ARG A 13 0.88 -17.12 -1.22
CA ARG A 13 1.34 -15.73 -1.03
C ARG A 13 0.71 -15.14 0.23
N PRO A 14 1.36 -14.16 0.88
CA PRO A 14 0.81 -13.49 2.05
C PRO A 14 -0.32 -12.55 1.63
N ILE A 15 -1.54 -13.09 1.54
CA ILE A 15 -2.74 -12.35 1.15
C ILE A 15 -3.58 -12.12 2.40
N VAL A 16 -4.02 -10.89 2.65
CA VAL A 16 -5.04 -10.56 3.63
C VAL A 16 -6.36 -10.33 2.91
N ASN A 17 -7.46 -10.88 3.45
CA ASN A 17 -8.80 -10.62 2.95
C ASN A 17 -9.43 -9.43 3.70
N LEU A 18 -9.59 -8.31 3.01
CA LEU A 18 -10.17 -7.07 3.53
C LEU A 18 -11.63 -6.95 3.07
N ASN A 19 -12.53 -7.61 3.79
CA ASN A 19 -13.96 -7.66 3.45
C ASN A 19 -14.61 -6.27 3.44
N TRP A 20 -14.29 -5.44 4.45
CA TRP A 20 -14.77 -4.07 4.57
C TRP A 20 -14.28 -3.17 3.43
N PHE A 21 -13.17 -3.51 2.77
CA PHE A 21 -12.62 -2.78 1.64
C PHE A 21 -13.06 -3.41 0.30
N ASN A 22 -14.38 -3.58 0.13
CA ASN A 22 -15.01 -4.16 -1.07
C ASN A 22 -14.42 -5.55 -1.44
N GLY A 23 -14.31 -6.44 -0.45
CA GLY A 23 -13.77 -7.79 -0.63
C GLY A 23 -12.39 -7.79 -1.29
N CYS A 24 -11.52 -6.88 -0.87
CA CYS A 24 -10.18 -6.75 -1.41
C CYS A 24 -9.30 -7.92 -0.93
N ARG A 25 -8.61 -8.57 -1.87
CA ARG A 25 -7.52 -9.49 -1.57
C ARG A 25 -6.22 -8.70 -1.64
N ALA A 26 -5.67 -8.33 -0.50
CA ALA A 26 -4.49 -7.49 -0.41
C ALA A 26 -3.23 -8.36 -0.29
N LEU A 27 -2.34 -8.30 -1.27
CA LEU A 27 -1.02 -8.91 -1.20
C LEU A 27 -0.10 -8.03 -0.34
N ILE A 28 0.52 -8.61 0.68
CA ILE A 28 1.63 -7.96 1.38
C ILE A 28 2.89 -8.15 0.54
N ASP A 29 3.46 -7.05 0.04
CA ASP A 29 4.58 -7.10 -0.89
C ASP A 29 5.77 -6.28 -0.37
N THR A 30 6.83 -6.98 0.01
CA THR A 30 8.05 -6.33 0.50
C THR A 30 8.90 -5.73 -0.62
N GLY A 31 8.63 -6.08 -1.88
CA GLY A 31 9.33 -5.55 -3.05
C GLY A 31 8.64 -4.33 -3.70
N SER A 32 7.45 -3.97 -3.24
CA SER A 32 6.74 -2.79 -3.76
C SER A 32 7.07 -1.53 -2.96
N LEU A 33 7.15 -0.40 -3.66
CA LEU A 33 7.38 0.92 -3.06
C LEU A 33 6.09 1.67 -2.74
N PHE A 34 4.97 1.31 -3.35
CA PHE A 34 3.70 2.03 -3.18
C PHE A 34 2.47 1.12 -3.30
N PRO A 35 1.33 1.53 -2.73
CA PRO A 35 0.08 0.80 -2.87
C PRO A 35 -0.39 0.76 -4.33
N ILE A 36 -0.79 -0.42 -4.79
CA ILE A 36 -1.35 -0.62 -6.13
C ILE A 36 -2.77 -1.14 -6.00
N TRP A 37 -3.70 -0.59 -6.76
CA TRP A 37 -5.05 -1.10 -6.93
C TRP A 37 -5.21 -1.74 -8.30
N ASN A 38 -5.69 -2.98 -8.32
CA ASN A 38 -5.80 -3.81 -9.52
C ASN A 38 -7.25 -4.25 -9.84
N LYS A 39 -8.24 -3.70 -9.13
CA LYS A 39 -9.66 -3.85 -9.50
C LYS A 39 -10.09 -2.68 -10.39
N ASN A 40 -11.34 -2.70 -10.82
CA ASN A 40 -11.96 -1.59 -11.53
C ASN A 40 -11.80 -0.27 -10.74
N GLU A 41 -11.33 0.78 -11.41
CA GLU A 41 -11.17 2.14 -10.86
C GLU A 41 -12.49 2.72 -10.35
N ASP A 42 -13.63 2.33 -10.94
CA ASP A 42 -14.95 2.75 -10.45
C ASP A 42 -15.21 2.33 -9.00
N VAL A 43 -14.64 1.20 -8.56
CA VAL A 43 -14.75 0.80 -7.15
C VAL A 43 -13.97 1.78 -6.28
N LEU A 44 -12.75 2.14 -6.69
CA LEU A 44 -11.89 3.04 -5.96
C LEU A 44 -12.57 4.41 -5.76
N VAL A 45 -13.15 4.96 -6.83
CA VAL A 45 -13.79 6.29 -6.81
C VAL A 45 -15.18 6.25 -6.18
N LYS A 46 -16.08 5.42 -6.72
CA LYS A 46 -17.52 5.50 -6.39
C LYS A 46 -17.87 4.79 -5.08
N LYS A 47 -17.09 3.78 -4.66
CA LYS A 47 -17.37 3.00 -3.45
C LYS A 47 -16.43 3.31 -2.30
N LEU A 48 -15.17 3.61 -2.60
CA LEU A 48 -14.13 3.81 -1.60
C LEU A 48 -13.74 5.29 -1.42
N GLY A 49 -14.35 6.20 -2.19
CA GLY A 49 -14.18 7.65 -2.03
C GLY A 49 -12.81 8.17 -2.44
N ALA A 50 -12.08 7.45 -3.30
CA ALA A 50 -10.77 7.90 -3.75
C ALA A 50 -10.86 9.12 -4.68
N VAL A 51 -9.93 10.04 -4.50
CA VAL A 51 -9.82 11.28 -5.28
C VAL A 51 -8.69 11.14 -6.29
N LEU A 52 -8.98 11.37 -7.56
CA LEU A 52 -7.96 11.34 -8.62
C LEU A 52 -7.01 12.53 -8.47
N ILE A 53 -5.70 12.26 -8.47
CA ILE A 53 -4.65 13.29 -8.46
C ILE A 53 -4.04 13.46 -9.84
N LYS A 54 -3.66 12.35 -10.49
CA LYS A 54 -2.91 12.39 -11.74
C LYS A 54 -3.21 11.17 -12.60
N LYS A 55 -3.38 11.38 -13.91
CA LYS A 55 -3.61 10.29 -14.87
C LYS A 55 -2.31 9.88 -15.54
N ASN A 56 -2.26 8.64 -16.02
CA ASN A 56 -1.21 8.11 -16.89
C ASN A 56 0.21 8.31 -16.33
N ILE A 57 0.40 8.08 -15.04
CA ILE A 57 1.74 8.03 -14.44
C ILE A 57 2.44 6.77 -14.91
N THR A 58 3.73 6.88 -15.23
CA THR A 58 4.59 5.74 -15.55
C THR A 58 5.31 5.29 -14.28
N PHE A 59 5.43 3.98 -14.09
CA PHE A 59 6.21 3.39 -13.01
C PHE A 59 6.79 2.04 -13.42
N GLY A 60 7.90 1.65 -12.81
CA GLY A 60 8.64 0.42 -13.12
C GLY A 60 8.50 -0.67 -12.05
N GLY A 61 8.78 -1.90 -12.47
CA GLY A 61 8.95 -3.06 -11.59
C GLY A 61 9.71 -4.18 -12.30
N PHE A 62 9.77 -5.37 -11.68
CA PHE A 62 10.50 -6.52 -12.23
C PHE A 62 10.06 -6.91 -13.66
N GLY A 63 8.82 -6.60 -14.03
CA GLY A 63 8.25 -6.89 -15.36
C GLY A 63 8.41 -5.77 -16.40
N GLY A 64 9.17 -4.71 -16.10
CA GLY A 64 9.32 -3.52 -16.94
C GLY A 64 8.46 -2.34 -16.47
N GLU A 65 8.27 -1.38 -17.38
CA GLU A 65 7.46 -0.19 -17.12
C GLU A 65 5.98 -0.45 -17.42
N THR A 66 5.12 0.18 -16.62
CA THR A 66 3.68 0.18 -16.81
C THR A 66 3.09 1.55 -16.48
N GLN A 67 1.80 1.72 -16.77
CA GLN A 67 1.09 2.96 -16.52
C GLN A 67 -0.11 2.75 -15.59
N GLY A 68 -0.49 3.82 -14.90
CA GLY A 68 -1.65 3.83 -14.04
C GLY A 68 -2.12 5.24 -13.71
N ASN A 69 -3.20 5.32 -12.94
CA ASN A 69 -3.76 6.57 -12.45
C ASN A 69 -3.47 6.68 -10.94
N LEU A 70 -2.97 7.82 -10.50
CA LEU A 70 -2.68 8.11 -9.10
C LEU A 70 -3.90 8.72 -8.41
N TYR A 71 -4.26 8.13 -7.27
CA TYR A 71 -5.35 8.58 -6.41
C TYR A 71 -4.88 8.80 -4.97
N ARG A 72 -5.71 9.48 -4.21
CA ARG A 72 -5.66 9.57 -2.74
C ARG A 72 -6.88 8.91 -2.13
N ILE A 73 -6.68 8.17 -1.04
CA ILE A 73 -7.75 7.46 -0.34
C ILE A 73 -7.45 7.36 1.16
N ASN A 74 -8.47 7.36 2.00
CA ASN A 74 -8.32 6.97 3.40
C ASN A 74 -8.47 5.45 3.51
N PHE A 75 -7.52 4.81 4.18
CA PHE A 75 -7.46 3.35 4.31
C PHE A 75 -7.20 2.96 5.76
N GLU A 76 -7.94 1.98 6.27
CA GLU A 76 -7.71 1.41 7.60
C GLU A 76 -7.08 0.02 7.47
N LEU A 77 -6.23 -0.40 8.40
CA LEU A 77 -5.77 -1.78 8.51
C LEU A 77 -5.84 -2.20 9.96
N ASN A 78 -7.00 -2.73 10.36
CA ASN A 78 -7.23 -3.30 11.70
C ASN A 78 -6.81 -2.35 12.84
N GLY A 79 -7.29 -1.09 12.79
CA GLY A 79 -6.93 -0.03 13.73
C GLY A 79 -5.73 0.84 13.36
N LEU A 80 -5.01 0.55 12.26
CA LEU A 80 -3.99 1.43 11.69
C LEU A 80 -4.59 2.27 10.56
N TYR A 81 -4.60 3.59 10.70
CA TYR A 81 -5.28 4.50 9.77
C TYR A 81 -4.27 5.22 8.86
N PHE A 82 -4.36 4.96 7.57
CA PHE A 82 -3.60 5.63 6.51
C PHE A 82 -4.46 6.72 5.87
N LEU A 83 -4.29 7.95 6.33
CA LEU A 83 -5.03 9.09 5.82
C LEU A 83 -4.35 9.67 4.58
N ASP A 84 -5.15 10.09 3.60
CA ASP A 84 -4.68 10.65 2.34
C ASP A 84 -3.61 9.76 1.66
N MET A 85 -3.80 8.44 1.75
CA MET A 85 -2.86 7.44 1.26
C MET A 85 -2.79 7.51 -0.27
N PRO A 86 -1.59 7.63 -0.86
CA PRO A 86 -1.43 7.53 -2.30
C PRO A 86 -1.62 6.07 -2.74
N ILE A 87 -2.36 5.88 -3.82
CA ILE A 87 -2.57 4.56 -4.43
C ILE A 87 -2.60 4.68 -5.95
N VAL A 88 -1.93 3.75 -6.62
CA VAL A 88 -1.88 3.70 -8.08
C VAL A 88 -2.86 2.65 -8.58
N ALA A 89 -3.88 3.07 -9.32
CA ALA A 89 -4.72 2.14 -10.04
C ALA A 89 -4.06 1.73 -11.36
N SER A 90 -3.77 0.44 -11.49
CA SER A 90 -3.19 -0.12 -12.70
C SER A 90 -3.62 -1.57 -12.87
N LYS A 91 -3.97 -1.94 -14.10
CA LYS A 91 -4.50 -3.27 -14.42
C LYS A 91 -3.37 -4.25 -14.70
N LEU A 92 -3.02 -5.01 -13.67
CA LEU A 92 -2.08 -6.12 -13.70
C LEU A 92 -2.82 -7.42 -14.02
N ILE A 93 -2.63 -7.88 -15.26
CA ILE A 93 -3.27 -9.07 -15.83
C ILE A 93 -2.84 -10.32 -15.04
N ARG A 94 -3.81 -11.23 -14.77
CA ARG A 94 -3.63 -12.54 -14.08
C ARG A 94 -3.27 -12.48 -12.58
N ALA A 95 -3.29 -11.32 -11.94
CA ALA A 95 -3.15 -11.30 -10.49
C ALA A 95 -4.42 -11.87 -9.81
N ASN A 96 -4.22 -12.72 -8.81
CA ASN A 96 -5.30 -13.24 -7.96
C ASN A 96 -5.57 -12.34 -6.74
N TRP A 97 -4.89 -11.20 -6.67
CA TRP A 97 -5.06 -10.15 -5.66
C TRP A 97 -5.56 -8.88 -6.32
N SER A 98 -6.11 -8.00 -5.50
CA SER A 98 -6.78 -6.76 -5.90
C SER A 98 -6.05 -5.52 -5.46
N MET A 99 -5.18 -5.65 -4.46
CA MET A 99 -4.37 -4.57 -3.95
C MET A 99 -2.99 -5.10 -3.56
N ILE A 100 -1.96 -4.26 -3.70
CA ILE A 100 -0.68 -4.45 -3.02
C ILE A 100 -0.64 -3.50 -1.83
N LEU A 101 -0.30 -4.03 -0.67
CA LEU A 101 0.15 -3.29 0.50
C LEU A 101 1.68 -3.40 0.56
N PRO A 102 2.42 -2.34 0.18
CA PRO A 102 3.87 -2.37 0.18
C PRO A 102 4.42 -2.37 1.61
N ALA A 103 5.64 -2.88 1.78
CA ALA A 103 6.37 -2.76 3.06
C ALA A 103 6.59 -1.30 3.50
N THR A 104 6.63 -0.35 2.56
CA THR A 104 6.76 1.09 2.86
C THR A 104 5.58 1.64 3.68
N MET A 105 4.41 0.99 3.66
CA MET A 105 3.31 1.33 4.58
C MET A 105 3.65 1.04 6.03
N PHE A 106 4.58 0.12 6.27
CA PHE A 106 4.99 -0.35 7.60
C PHE A 106 6.29 0.28 8.09
N ASP A 107 6.75 1.35 7.44
CA ASP A 107 7.93 2.09 7.88
C ASP A 107 7.76 2.63 9.31
N GLY A 108 8.84 2.62 10.09
CA GLY A 108 8.81 2.93 11.53
C GLY A 108 8.07 1.91 12.41
N MET A 109 7.69 0.75 11.86
CA MET A 109 7.04 -0.35 12.59
C MET A 109 7.82 -1.64 12.39
N THR A 110 7.75 -2.56 13.36
CA THR A 110 8.26 -3.92 13.19
C THR A 110 7.13 -4.80 12.68
N TYR A 111 7.31 -5.46 11.53
CA TYR A 111 6.30 -6.39 11.01
C TYR A 111 6.89 -7.76 10.68
N GLU A 112 6.06 -8.80 10.83
CA GLU A 112 6.38 -10.19 10.54
C GLU A 112 5.31 -10.80 9.64
N ILE A 113 5.74 -11.44 8.55
CA ILE A 113 4.87 -12.20 7.65
C ILE A 113 5.10 -13.70 7.92
N ASP A 114 4.28 -14.29 8.78
CA ASP A 114 4.31 -15.72 9.07
C ASP A 114 3.42 -16.48 8.07
N THR A 115 4.02 -16.97 6.99
CA THR A 115 3.30 -17.75 5.96
C THR A 115 2.97 -19.18 6.39
N VAL A 116 3.57 -19.66 7.49
CA VAL A 116 3.34 -21.01 8.04
C VAL A 116 2.11 -21.00 8.94
N ARG A 117 2.06 -20.08 9.92
CA ARG A 117 0.90 -19.89 10.81
C ARG A 117 -0.17 -18.97 10.23
N LYS A 118 0.07 -18.44 9.02
CA LYS A 118 -0.85 -17.57 8.26
C LYS A 118 -1.20 -16.29 9.00
N LYS A 119 -0.18 -15.57 9.50
CA LYS A 119 -0.37 -14.31 10.23
C LYS A 119 0.51 -13.20 9.68
N LEU A 120 -0.02 -11.99 9.70
CA LEU A 120 0.75 -10.76 9.62
C LEU A 120 0.71 -10.13 11.01
N ASN A 121 1.86 -10.00 11.66
CA ASN A 121 1.99 -9.30 12.93
C ASN A 121 2.64 -7.95 12.67
N ILE A 122 2.10 -6.89 13.26
CA ILE A 122 2.64 -5.53 13.18
C ILE A 122 2.73 -5.00 14.60
N ASN A 123 3.93 -4.62 15.01
CA ASN A 123 4.21 -3.93 16.26
C ASN A 123 4.45 -2.45 16.00
N ILE A 124 3.68 -1.63 16.69
CA ILE A 124 3.65 -0.18 16.59
C ILE A 124 4.22 0.39 17.88
N GLU A 125 5.51 0.70 17.87
CA GLU A 125 6.26 1.07 19.07
C GLU A 125 5.94 2.50 19.53
N ASP A 126 5.67 3.40 18.57
CA ASP A 126 5.31 4.79 18.85
C ASP A 126 3.88 4.98 19.42
N ASN A 127 3.09 3.91 19.49
CA ASN A 127 1.67 3.92 19.89
C ASN A 127 0.79 4.91 19.10
N GLN A 128 1.23 5.38 17.94
CA GLN A 128 0.41 6.21 17.07
C GLN A 128 -0.36 5.29 16.12
N PRO A 129 -1.70 5.36 16.05
CA PRO A 129 -2.46 4.54 15.10
C PRO A 129 -2.62 5.21 13.73
N VAL A 130 -2.25 6.48 13.58
CA VAL A 130 -2.40 7.22 12.32
C VAL A 130 -1.05 7.25 11.58
N ARG A 131 -1.09 6.99 10.28
CA ARG A 131 0.05 7.01 9.36
C ARG A 131 -0.30 7.91 8.18
N ILE A 132 0.62 8.77 7.80
CA ILE A 132 0.45 9.69 6.66
C ILE A 132 1.51 9.32 5.64
N LEU A 133 1.10 8.94 4.43
CA LEU A 133 2.03 8.55 3.38
C LEU A 133 2.19 9.68 2.34
N ARG A 134 3.44 10.01 2.00
CA ARG A 134 3.81 11.09 1.09
C ARG A 134 4.49 10.56 -0.15
N LEU A 135 4.46 11.36 -1.22
CA LEU A 135 5.15 11.07 -2.47
C LEU A 135 6.47 11.84 -2.50
N SER A 136 7.55 11.23 -2.99
CA SER A 136 8.89 11.81 -3.05
C SER A 136 9.06 12.98 -4.01
N ASP A 137 8.22 13.06 -5.06
CA ASP A 137 8.26 14.14 -6.06
C ASP A 137 6.98 14.14 -6.92
N ASP A 138 6.28 15.28 -6.99
CA ASP A 138 5.12 15.47 -7.87
C ASP A 138 5.55 15.77 -9.33
N ASN A 139 6.84 16.06 -9.56
CA ASN A 139 7.40 16.52 -10.83
C ASN A 139 8.05 15.41 -11.70
N ASN A 140 7.33 14.31 -11.90
CA ASN A 140 7.23 13.65 -13.23
C ASN A 140 8.22 12.52 -13.64
N SER A 141 8.55 11.55 -12.77
CA SER A 141 8.98 10.21 -13.31
C SER A 141 9.07 9.10 -12.29
N ASN A 142 9.53 9.38 -11.07
CA ASN A 142 9.76 8.35 -10.06
C ASN A 142 8.95 8.65 -8.80
N ILE A 143 7.88 7.87 -8.63
CA ILE A 143 7.03 7.93 -7.45
C ILE A 143 7.56 6.92 -6.43
N SER A 144 8.04 7.38 -5.28
CA SER A 144 8.17 6.55 -4.09
C SER A 144 7.25 7.07 -2.99
N VAL A 145 6.80 6.15 -2.12
CA VAL A 145 5.94 6.46 -0.98
C VAL A 145 6.73 6.32 0.31
N TYR A 146 6.63 7.30 1.21
CA TYR A 146 7.29 7.31 2.51
C TYR A 146 6.36 7.81 3.62
N LEU A 147 6.66 7.46 4.87
CA LEU A 147 5.90 7.91 6.04
C LEU A 147 6.24 9.37 6.40
N ALA A 148 5.22 10.23 6.51
CA ALA A 148 5.34 11.61 6.95
C ALA A 148 5.58 11.64 8.46
N GLY A 149 6.85 11.67 8.85
CA GLY A 149 7.23 11.58 10.26
C GLY A 149 8.71 11.33 10.53
N THR A 150 9.50 10.99 9.51
CA THR A 150 10.95 10.76 9.70
C THR A 150 11.83 11.53 8.73
N TYR A 151 11.29 12.00 7.60
CA TYR A 151 12.03 12.76 6.59
C TYR A 151 11.12 13.83 5.97
N ALA A 152 11.50 15.09 6.15
CA ALA A 152 10.69 16.23 5.68
C ALA A 152 11.01 16.58 4.22
N VAL A 153 12.13 16.08 3.68
CA VAL A 153 12.62 16.41 2.34
C VAL A 153 13.32 15.23 1.65
N LYS A 154 13.25 15.19 0.30
CA LYS A 154 13.85 14.19 -0.60
C LYS A 154 15.34 13.90 -0.36
N ALA A 155 16.07 14.86 0.21
CA ALA A 155 17.49 14.73 0.53
C ALA A 155 17.75 13.64 1.57
N ASP A 156 16.82 13.42 2.49
CA ASP A 156 17.04 12.53 3.62
C ASP A 156 16.92 11.05 3.25
N TYR A 157 16.27 10.73 2.12
CA TYR A 157 16.20 9.37 1.57
C TYR A 157 17.49 8.93 0.85
N LYS A 158 18.31 9.88 0.35
CA LYS A 158 19.52 9.53 -0.42
C LYS A 158 20.65 8.95 0.42
N ASN A 159 20.54 9.00 1.75
CA ASN A 159 21.59 8.62 2.69
C ASN A 159 21.23 7.38 3.54
N VAL A 160 20.19 6.62 3.16
CA VAL A 160 19.82 5.33 3.75
C VAL A 160 20.21 4.18 2.83
#